data_AF-A0A946FKH9-F1
#
_entry.id   AF-A0A946FKH9-F1
#
_cell.length_a   1.000
_cell.length_b   1.000
_cell.length_c   1.000
_cell.angle_alpha   90.00
_cell.angle_beta   90.00
_cell.angle_gamma   90.00
#
_symmetry.space_group_name_H-M   'P 1'
#
loop_
_entity.id
_entity.type
_entity.pdbx_description
1 polymer ?
#
loop_
_entity_poly.entity_id
_entity_poly.type
_entity_poly.pdbx_seq_one_letter_code
_entity_poly.pdbx_strand_id
1 'polypeptide(L)'
;IGNDSGLLHLASLSGTPVVGIFGPGHKATTGPFIDVKKQEIVTRNYSCSPCKQRFFEECEASLYGKPECLESISVKEVSEAVDKIVKRLGLFKK
;
A
#
# COMPACT_ATOMS: atom_id res chain seq x y z
N ILE A 1 -7.13 -0.15 6.27
CA ILE A 1 -6.76 -0.32 4.84
C ILE A 1 -6.80 1.06 4.23
N GLY A 2 -5.74 1.50 3.55
CA GLY A 2 -5.69 2.85 2.97
C GLY A 2 -4.60 3.01 1.92
N ASN A 3 -4.66 4.08 1.13
CA ASN A 3 -3.58 4.48 0.23
C ASN A 3 -2.41 5.12 1.01
N ASP A 4 -1.28 5.32 0.33
CA ASP A 4 -0.17 6.15 0.82
C ASP A 4 -0.62 7.62 1.01
N SER A 5 -1.16 7.92 2.19
CA SER A 5 -1.67 9.24 2.59
C SER A 5 -1.57 9.45 4.09
N GLY A 6 -1.74 10.69 4.54
CA GLY A 6 -1.66 11.05 5.96
C GLY A 6 -2.56 10.22 6.88
N LEU A 7 -3.74 9.77 6.41
CA LEU A 7 -4.64 8.94 7.21
C LEU A 7 -4.09 7.54 7.48
N LEU A 8 -3.33 6.96 6.53
CA LEU A 8 -2.63 5.68 6.75
C LEU A 8 -1.59 5.84 7.86
N HIS A 9 -0.86 6.96 7.84
CA HIS A 9 0.12 7.28 8.88
C HIS A 9 -0.53 7.50 10.24
N LEU A 10 -1.62 8.27 10.31
CA LEU A 10 -2.34 8.49 11.56
C LEU A 10 -2.85 7.18 12.17
N ALA A 11 -3.39 6.27 11.35
CA ALA A 11 -3.79 4.94 11.82
C ALA A 11 -2.60 4.11 12.34
N SER A 12 -1.43 4.22 11.72
CA SER A 12 -0.22 3.55 12.22
C SER A 12 0.25 4.11 13.56
N LEU A 13 0.14 5.43 13.75
CA LEU A 13 0.52 6.11 14.99
C LEU A 13 -0.42 5.77 16.16
N SER A 14 -1.70 5.47 15.88
CA SER A 14 -2.63 4.96 16.90
C SER A 14 -2.39 3.49 17.28
N GLY A 15 -1.36 2.84 16.71
CA GLY A 15 -1.03 1.43 16.98
C GLY A 15 -1.95 0.43 16.30
N THR A 16 -2.83 0.91 15.40
CA THR A 16 -3.76 0.10 14.62
C THR A 16 -3.00 -0.65 13.52
N PRO A 17 -3.21 -1.97 13.34
CA PRO A 17 -2.64 -2.69 12.20
C PRO A 17 -3.11 -2.10 10.87
N VAL A 18 -2.19 -1.86 9.94
CA VAL A 18 -2.48 -1.20 8.67
C VAL A 18 -2.13 -2.07 7.47
N VAL A 19 -2.95 -1.95 6.42
CA VAL A 19 -2.64 -2.42 5.07
C VAL A 19 -2.58 -1.19 4.19
N GLY A 20 -1.39 -0.89 3.67
CA GLY A 20 -1.11 0.28 2.84
C GLY A 20 -1.00 -0.08 1.36
N ILE A 21 -1.67 0.68 0.50
CA ILE A 21 -1.62 0.51 -0.96
C ILE A 21 -0.67 1.56 -1.55
N PHE A 22 0.42 1.09 -2.14
CA PHE A 22 1.52 1.92 -2.64
C PHE A 22 1.71 1.69 -4.14
N GLY A 23 1.65 2.78 -4.92
CA GLY A 23 2.05 2.79 -6.32
C GLY A 23 3.42 3.45 -6.49
N PRO A 24 3.47 4.79 -6.61
CA PRO A 24 4.71 5.53 -6.78
C PRO A 24 5.46 5.80 -5.47
N GLY A 25 4.76 5.76 -4.33
CA GLY A 25 5.34 6.01 -3.01
C GLY A 25 6.39 4.97 -2.64
N HIS A 26 7.44 5.40 -1.93
CA HIS A 26 8.52 4.53 -1.51
C HIS A 26 8.34 4.08 -0.06
N LYS A 27 7.86 2.85 0.14
CA LYS A 27 7.54 2.31 1.47
C LYS A 27 8.69 2.37 2.49
N ALA A 28 9.95 2.40 2.05
CA ALA A 28 11.08 2.46 2.99
C ALA A 28 11.33 3.88 3.55
N THR A 29 10.82 4.92 2.88
CA THR A 29 10.98 6.32 3.31
C THR A 29 9.67 6.90 3.82
N THR A 30 8.54 6.57 3.20
CA THR A 30 7.20 7.04 3.56
C THR A 30 6.28 5.91 4.01
N GLY A 31 6.83 4.80 4.48
CA GLY A 31 6.03 3.70 5.03
C GLY A 31 5.36 4.05 6.36
N PRO A 32 4.34 3.26 6.78
CA PRO A 32 3.79 3.35 8.12
C PRO A 32 4.85 3.18 9.21
N PHE A 33 4.88 4.10 10.17
CA PHE A 33 5.82 4.05 11.29
C PHE A 33 5.22 3.23 12.45
N ILE A 34 5.24 1.92 12.28
CA ILE A 34 4.70 0.93 13.22
C ILE A 34 5.52 -0.37 13.13
N ASP A 35 5.45 -1.22 14.16
CA ASP A 35 6.02 -2.56 14.15
C ASP A 35 5.70 -3.28 12.82
N VAL A 36 6.73 -3.86 12.20
CA VAL A 36 6.64 -4.58 10.91
C VAL A 36 5.60 -5.70 10.92
N LYS A 37 5.28 -6.28 12.09
CA LYS A 37 4.22 -7.29 12.24
C LYS A 37 2.82 -6.69 12.11
N LYS A 38 2.66 -5.39 12.35
CA LYS A 38 1.40 -4.64 12.29
C LYS A 38 1.23 -3.84 11.00
N GLN A 39 2.06 -4.08 9.99
CA GLN A 39 1.87 -3.50 8.67
C GLN A 39 1.97 -4.55 7.57
N GLU A 40 1.25 -4.31 6.48
CA GLU A 40 1.38 -5.00 5.20
C GLU A 40 1.31 -3.96 4.07
N ILE A 41 2.18 -4.07 3.08
CA ILE A 41 2.23 -3.13 1.95
C ILE A 41 1.88 -3.87 0.68
N VAL A 42 0.83 -3.42 0.01
CA VAL A 42 0.39 -3.90 -1.30
C VAL A 42 0.96 -2.96 -2.36
N THR A 43 1.81 -3.51 -3.21
CA THR A 43 2.43 -2.77 -4.31
C THR A 43 2.87 -3.74 -5.39
N ARG A 44 2.86 -3.30 -6.65
CA ARG A 44 3.36 -4.06 -7.80
C ARG A 44 4.82 -3.82 -8.12
N ASN A 45 5.52 -2.92 -7.42
CA ASN A 45 6.94 -2.59 -7.63
C ASN A 45 7.30 -2.38 -9.11
N TYR A 46 6.53 -1.55 -9.82
CA TYR A 46 6.83 -1.19 -11.21
C TYR A 46 8.23 -0.60 -11.30
N SER A 47 8.95 -0.83 -12.41
CA SER A 47 10.33 -0.39 -12.61
C SER A 47 10.51 1.12 -12.53
N CYS A 48 9.47 1.89 -12.87
CA CYS A 48 9.46 3.34 -12.73
C CYS A 48 9.33 3.82 -11.26
N SER A 49 8.98 2.94 -10.32
CA SER A 49 8.71 3.32 -8.93
C SER A 49 9.99 3.26 -8.09
N PRO A 50 10.30 4.29 -7.27
CA PRO A 50 9.48 5.49 -7.04
C PRO A 50 9.63 6.54 -8.15
N CYS A 51 8.52 7.12 -8.61
CA CYS A 51 8.53 8.21 -9.61
C CYS A 51 8.07 9.55 -9.00
N LYS A 52 8.32 10.65 -9.71
CA LYS A 52 7.93 12.01 -9.27
C LYS A 52 6.48 12.37 -9.61
N GLN A 53 5.71 11.42 -10.15
CA GLN A 53 4.30 11.58 -10.52
C GLN A 53 4.06 12.74 -11.51
N ARG A 54 4.99 12.97 -12.44
CA ARG A 54 4.87 14.01 -13.49
C ARG A 54 3.97 13.56 -14.63
N PHE A 55 2.66 13.41 -14.38
CA PHE A 55 1.64 13.13 -15.40
C PHE A 55 2.06 12.14 -16.51
N PHE A 56 2.54 10.96 -16.14
CA PHE A 56 2.91 9.89 -17.07
C PHE A 56 4.20 10.12 -17.90
N GLU A 57 5.04 11.09 -17.54
CA GLU A 57 6.39 11.22 -18.14
C GLU A 57 7.31 10.04 -17.78
N GLU A 58 7.13 9.48 -16.58
CA GLU A 58 7.97 8.40 -16.03
C GLU A 58 7.24 7.05 -16.00
N CYS A 59 5.94 7.01 -16.28
CA CYS A 59 5.12 5.81 -16.17
C CYS A 59 4.01 5.77 -17.20
N GLU A 60 3.61 4.59 -17.63
CA GLU A 60 2.49 4.43 -18.55
C GLU A 60 1.14 4.69 -17.85
N ALA A 61 0.26 5.40 -18.54
CA ALA A 61 -1.11 5.60 -18.11
C ALA A 61 -1.95 4.34 -18.39
N SER A 62 -2.87 4.02 -17.48
CA SER A 62 -3.88 3.00 -17.72
C SER A 62 -4.90 3.44 -18.77
N LEU A 63 -5.77 2.51 -19.18
CA LEU A 63 -6.90 2.79 -20.08
C LEU A 63 -7.82 3.93 -19.60
N TYR A 64 -7.80 4.24 -18.31
CA TYR A 64 -8.62 5.29 -17.68
C TYR A 64 -7.82 6.55 -17.35
N GLY A 65 -6.60 6.69 -17.85
CA GLY A 65 -5.76 7.86 -17.60
C GLY A 65 -5.28 7.96 -16.14
N LYS A 66 -5.04 6.82 -15.49
CA LYS A 66 -4.54 6.74 -14.11
C LYS A 66 -3.19 6.01 -14.05
N PRO A 67 -2.42 6.13 -12.95
CA PRO A 67 -1.20 5.35 -12.79
C PRO A 67 -1.47 3.84 -12.80
N GLU A 68 -0.92 3.13 -13.80
CA GLU A 68 -1.11 1.68 -13.96
C GLU A 68 -0.59 0.88 -12.76
N CYS A 69 0.43 1.40 -12.06
CA CYS A 69 0.98 0.80 -10.84
C CYS A 69 -0.01 0.73 -9.66
N LEU A 70 -1.08 1.54 -9.69
CA LEU A 70 -2.20 1.47 -8.75
C LEU A 70 -3.39 0.73 -9.35
N GLU A 71 -3.73 1.02 -10.60
CA GLU A 71 -4.94 0.44 -11.24
C GLU A 71 -4.83 -1.07 -11.42
N SER A 72 -3.61 -1.60 -11.61
CA SER A 72 -3.35 -3.04 -11.73
C SER A 72 -3.44 -3.81 -10.41
N ILE A 73 -3.51 -3.13 -9.26
CA ILE A 73 -3.67 -3.77 -7.94
C ILE A 73 -5.11 -4.24 -7.80
N SER A 74 -5.30 -5.56 -7.73
CA SER A 74 -6.62 -6.15 -7.59
C SER A 74 -7.14 -6.13 -6.14
N VAL A 75 -8.47 -6.13 -5.98
CA VAL A 75 -9.12 -6.30 -4.68
C VAL A 75 -8.67 -7.60 -3.99
N LYS A 76 -8.44 -8.66 -4.77
CA LYS A 76 -7.97 -9.95 -4.24
C LYS A 76 -6.61 -9.83 -3.56
N GLU A 77 -5.65 -9.12 -4.17
CA GLU A 77 -4.32 -8.89 -3.57
C GLU A 77 -4.42 -8.10 -2.26
N VAL A 78 -5.31 -7.11 -2.19
CA VAL A 78 -5.56 -6.35 -0.97
C VAL A 78 -6.21 -7.23 0.10
N SER A 79 -7.17 -8.08 -0.28
CA SER A 79 -7.79 -9.05 0.64
C SER A 79 -6.78 -10.04 1.20
N GLU A 80 -5.89 -10.59 0.37
CA GLU A 80 -4.84 -11.51 0.81
C GLU A 80 -3.85 -10.84 1.77
N ALA A 81 -3.56 -9.55 1.58
CA ALA A 81 -2.75 -8.76 2.52
C ALA A 81 -3.45 -8.60 3.88
N VAL A 82 -4.78 -8.41 3.88
CA VAL A 82 -5.60 -8.40 5.11
C VAL A 82 -5.57 -9.77 5.78
N ASP A 83 -5.72 -10.86 5.04
CA ASP A 83 -5.67 -12.21 5.62
C ASP A 83 -4.31 -12.51 6.24
N LYS A 84 -3.21 -12.08 5.60
CA LYS A 84 -1.86 -12.20 6.14
C LYS A 84 -1.71 -11.48 7.47
N ILE A 85 -2.16 -10.23 7.57
CA ILE A 85 -2.00 -9.45 8.81
C ILE A 85 -2.89 -9.99 9.94
N VAL A 86 -4.12 -10.40 9.63
CA VAL A 86 -5.05 -11.03 10.58
C VAL A 86 -4.44 -12.32 11.14
N LYS A 87 -3.96 -13.21 10.26
CA LYS A 87 -3.32 -14.47 10.67
C LYS A 87 -2.06 -14.23 11.50
N ARG A 88 -1.20 -13.31 11.07
CA ARG A 88 0.08 -12.96 11.72
C ARG A 88 -0.14 -12.44 13.14
N LEU A 89 -1.16 -11.62 13.34
CA LEU A 89 -1.48 -11.01 14.63
C LEU A 89 -2.43 -11.85 15.49
N GLY A 90 -2.96 -12.96 14.95
CA GLY A 90 -3.94 -13.80 15.65
C GLY A 90 -5.25 -13.08 15.95
N LEU A 91 -5.61 -12.07 15.14
CA LEU A 91 -6.84 -11.31 15.33
C LEU A 91 -8.05 -12.20 15.08
N PHE A 92 -9.13 -11.96 15.81
CA PHE A 92 -10.41 -12.65 15.65
C PHE A 92 -10.38 -14.17 15.86
N LYS A 93 -9.28 -14.72 16.41
CA LYS A 93 -9.29 -16.07 16.97
C LYS A 93 -10.24 -16.08 18.17
N LYS A 94 -11.24 -16.95 18.12
CA LYS A 94 -12.06 -17.29 19.30
C LYS A 94 -11.24 -18.15 20.25
#